data_AF-A0A928DJ51-F1
#
_entry.id   AF-A0A928DJ51-F1
#
_cell.length_a   1.000
_cell.length_b   1.000
_cell.length_c   1.000
_cell.angle_alpha   90.00
_cell.angle_beta   90.00
_cell.angle_gamma   90.00
#
_symmetry.space_group_name_H-M   'P 1'
#
loop_
_entity.id
_entity.type
_entity.pdbx_description
1 polymer ?
#
loop_
_entity_poly.entity_id
_entity_poly.type
_entity_poly.pdbx_seq_one_letter_code
_entity_poly.pdbx_strand_id
1 'polypeptide(L)'
;MKKIITIALSIAFAVSAFAKTQTELIAEFKALPDNKSKVAYVAENKADILKVWQANKDSTITQSDIATFKLGSDERILKDIFAKLYDKYYAEMNASDVETIYIDSGVIIYTKSQEWYDELKASNFTINGNTISERAKAHLVCRFKDVDEILKLNATTYMYNAFYIKGLQYALLNIEPEKAKDICREIEKCFILQNKEVPTQIKATSKYLTQAILDSKIIK
;
A
#
# COMPACT_ATOMS: atom_id res chain seq x y z
N MET A 1 -33.17 10.60 48.97
CA MET A 1 -32.81 10.44 47.54
C MET A 1 -31.86 11.53 46.99
N LYS A 2 -30.94 12.09 47.79
CA LYS A 2 -29.92 13.07 47.31
C LYS A 2 -28.49 12.51 47.25
N LYS A 3 -28.27 11.27 47.70
CA LYS A 3 -26.93 10.66 47.83
C LYS A 3 -26.57 9.64 46.73
N ILE A 4 -27.52 9.27 45.87
CA ILE A 4 -27.31 8.26 44.82
C ILE A 4 -26.90 8.91 43.47
N ILE A 5 -27.23 10.19 43.26
CA ILE A 5 -26.94 10.88 41.99
C ILE A 5 -25.45 11.25 41.86
N THR A 6 -24.74 11.46 42.98
CA THR A 6 -23.34 11.93 42.95
C THR A 6 -22.33 10.83 42.57
N ILE A 7 -22.65 9.55 42.83
CA ILE A 7 -21.79 8.42 42.49
C ILE A 7 -21.92 8.06 41.01
N ALA A 8 -23.11 8.19 40.42
CA ALA A 8 -23.31 7.96 38.98
C ALA A 8 -22.58 9.01 38.11
N LEU A 9 -22.47 10.26 38.58
CA LEU A 9 -21.71 11.30 37.88
C LEU A 9 -20.18 11.09 37.99
N SER A 10 -19.67 10.63 39.13
CA SER A 10 -18.22 10.38 39.28
C SER A 10 -17.75 9.13 38.53
N ILE A 11 -18.63 8.16 38.29
CA ILE A 11 -18.34 7.02 37.41
C ILE A 11 -18.45 7.42 35.93
N ALA A 12 -19.31 8.39 35.57
CA ALA A 12 -19.37 8.93 34.21
C ALA A 12 -18.13 9.78 33.83
N PHE A 13 -17.48 10.42 34.81
CA PHE A 13 -16.22 11.17 34.61
C PHE A 13 -14.96 10.30 34.73
N ALA A 14 -15.07 9.04 35.19
CA ALA A 14 -13.92 8.14 35.36
C ALA A 14 -13.68 7.21 34.14
N VAL A 15 -14.52 7.27 33.10
CA VAL A 15 -14.34 6.48 31.85
C VAL A 15 -13.92 7.34 30.65
N SER A 16 -13.94 8.67 30.78
CA SER A 16 -13.22 9.53 29.85
C SER A 16 -11.73 9.53 30.22
N ALA A 17 -11.04 8.42 29.95
CA ALA A 17 -9.64 8.50 29.60
C ALA A 17 -9.54 9.64 28.58
N PHE A 18 -8.79 10.69 28.89
CA PHE A 18 -8.70 11.88 28.03
C PHE A 18 -8.35 11.40 26.62
N ALA A 19 -9.29 11.56 25.67
CA ALA A 19 -9.10 11.13 24.30
C ALA A 19 -7.80 11.77 23.80
N LYS A 20 -6.84 10.95 23.36
CA LYS A 20 -5.53 11.47 22.96
C LYS A 20 -5.67 12.47 21.82
N THR A 21 -4.93 13.57 21.93
CA THR A 21 -4.80 14.55 20.86
C THR A 21 -3.93 13.99 19.73
N GLN A 22 -4.05 14.56 18.53
CA GLN A 22 -3.18 14.20 17.40
C GLN A 22 -1.70 14.35 17.75
N THR A 23 -1.34 15.40 18.48
CA THR A 23 0.05 15.65 18.91
C THR A 23 0.57 14.55 19.84
N GLU A 24 -0.24 14.12 20.83
CA GLU A 24 0.12 13.01 21.71
C GLU A 24 0.25 11.71 20.94
N LEU A 25 -0.70 11.41 20.04
CA LEU A 25 -0.65 10.21 19.21
C LEU A 25 0.63 10.14 18.36
N ILE A 26 1.02 11.26 17.73
CA ILE A 26 2.23 11.36 16.92
C ILE A 26 3.49 11.22 17.80
N ALA A 27 3.54 11.90 18.94
CA ALA A 27 4.70 11.89 19.82
C ALA A 27 4.97 10.48 20.39
N GLU A 28 3.94 9.81 20.91
CA GLU A 28 4.05 8.45 21.44
C GLU A 28 4.40 7.45 20.34
N PHE A 29 3.74 7.54 19.18
CA PHE A 29 4.02 6.63 18.07
C PHE A 29 5.45 6.74 17.52
N LYS A 30 6.02 7.96 17.50
CA LYS A 30 7.42 8.20 17.13
C LYS A 30 8.41 7.54 18.08
N ALA A 31 8.08 7.48 19.37
CA ALA A 31 8.94 6.91 20.40
C ALA A 31 8.98 5.37 20.37
N LEU A 32 8.09 4.72 19.61
CA LEU A 32 8.02 3.26 19.55
C LEU A 32 9.21 2.66 18.77
N PRO A 33 9.86 1.61 19.30
CA PRO A 33 11.14 1.14 18.79
C PRO A 33 11.03 0.33 17.50
N ASP A 34 9.87 -0.29 17.23
CA ASP A 34 9.71 -1.21 16.11
C ASP A 34 8.28 -1.23 15.55
N ASN A 35 8.11 -1.90 14.40
CA ASN A 35 6.83 -2.01 13.72
C ASN A 35 5.79 -2.81 14.52
N LYS A 36 6.21 -3.81 15.32
CA LYS A 36 5.29 -4.63 16.11
C LYS A 36 4.63 -3.80 17.20
N SER A 37 5.42 -2.99 17.90
CA SER A 37 4.97 -2.04 18.92
C SER A 37 4.05 -0.98 18.33
N LYS A 38 4.37 -0.47 17.14
CA LYS A 38 3.51 0.47 16.41
C LYS A 38 2.14 -0.10 16.04
N VAL A 39 2.09 -1.36 15.60
CA VAL A 39 0.82 -2.04 15.30
C VAL A 39 -0.01 -2.25 16.57
N ALA A 40 0.63 -2.68 17.67
CA ALA A 40 -0.04 -2.84 18.96
C ALA A 40 -0.61 -1.50 19.47
N TYR A 41 0.19 -0.44 19.41
CA TYR A 41 -0.21 0.91 19.77
C TYR A 41 -1.45 1.38 19.00
N VAL A 42 -1.49 1.18 17.68
CA VAL A 42 -2.65 1.55 16.85
C VAL A 42 -3.90 0.78 17.28
N ALA A 43 -3.77 -0.49 17.65
CA ALA A 43 -4.89 -1.27 18.15
C ALA A 43 -5.38 -0.79 19.52
N GLU A 44 -4.47 -0.44 20.43
CA GLU A 44 -4.78 0.08 21.77
C GLU A 44 -5.45 1.47 21.71
N ASN A 45 -5.02 2.32 20.77
CA ASN A 45 -5.49 3.71 20.63
C ASN A 45 -6.50 3.87 19.49
N LYS A 46 -7.15 2.78 19.05
CA LYS A 46 -8.02 2.74 17.86
C LYS A 46 -9.06 3.86 17.84
N ALA A 47 -9.79 4.05 18.94
CA ALA A 47 -10.88 5.01 19.02
C ALA A 47 -10.41 6.45 18.83
N ASP A 48 -9.29 6.82 19.46
CA ASP A 48 -8.70 8.16 19.33
C ASP A 48 -8.15 8.39 17.93
N ILE A 49 -7.47 7.39 17.35
CA ILE A 49 -6.95 7.48 15.98
C ILE A 49 -8.10 7.58 14.97
N LEU A 50 -9.19 6.82 15.14
CA LEU A 50 -10.38 6.93 14.29
C LEU A 50 -11.00 8.33 14.37
N LYS A 51 -11.05 8.92 15.57
CA LYS A 51 -11.54 10.30 15.75
C LYS A 51 -10.63 11.29 15.02
N VAL A 52 -9.31 11.16 15.14
CA VAL A 52 -8.35 12.00 14.42
C VAL A 52 -8.46 11.80 12.91
N TRP A 53 -8.67 10.56 12.44
CA TRP A 53 -8.96 10.26 11.04
C TRP A 53 -10.20 11.01 10.55
N GLN A 54 -11.34 10.90 11.23
CA GLN A 54 -12.58 11.59 10.84
C GLN A 54 -12.43 13.12 10.83
N ALA A 55 -11.60 13.69 11.71
CA ALA A 55 -11.32 15.12 11.73
C ALA A 55 -10.41 15.57 10.57
N ASN A 56 -9.59 14.68 10.02
CA ASN A 56 -8.58 15.00 9.01
C ASN A 56 -8.94 14.53 7.59
N LYS A 57 -9.89 13.59 7.44
CA LYS A 57 -10.23 13.00 6.13
C LYS A 57 -10.79 14.04 5.14
N ASP A 58 -11.50 15.05 5.66
CA ASP A 58 -12.07 16.15 4.87
C ASP A 58 -11.09 17.35 4.72
N SER A 59 -10.03 17.40 5.53
CA SER A 59 -9.07 18.50 5.51
C SER A 59 -7.92 18.21 4.55
N THR A 60 -8.02 18.76 3.33
CA THR A 60 -6.91 19.38 2.57
C THR A 60 -5.54 18.71 2.53
N ILE A 61 -5.43 17.39 2.70
CA ILE A 61 -4.28 16.68 2.14
C ILE A 61 -4.63 16.48 0.67
N THR A 62 -4.33 17.50 -0.14
CA THR A 62 -4.67 17.45 -1.56
C THR A 62 -4.03 16.21 -2.18
N GLN A 63 -4.71 15.58 -3.14
CA GLN A 63 -4.18 14.42 -3.88
C GLN A 63 -2.73 14.65 -4.39
N SER A 64 -2.35 15.93 -4.63
CA SER A 64 -1.01 16.41 -4.95
C SER A 64 0.03 16.21 -3.82
N ASP A 65 -0.30 16.56 -2.58
CA ASP A 65 0.64 16.52 -1.45
C ASP A 65 0.95 15.08 -1.02
N ILE A 66 -0.04 14.18 -1.13
CA ILE A 66 0.14 12.75 -0.89
C ILE A 66 0.88 12.07 -2.05
N ALA A 67 0.58 12.44 -3.30
CA ALA A 67 1.24 11.87 -4.48
C ALA A 67 2.72 12.23 -4.57
N THR A 68 3.10 13.43 -4.10
CA THR A 68 4.48 13.93 -4.18
C THR A 68 5.31 13.65 -2.93
N PHE A 69 4.73 13.00 -1.90
CA PHE A 69 5.36 12.82 -0.60
C PHE A 69 5.93 14.14 -0.03
N LYS A 70 5.28 15.27 -0.28
CA LYS A 70 5.70 16.59 0.24
C LYS A 70 5.14 16.87 1.64
N LEU A 71 4.86 15.81 2.39
CA LEU A 71 4.40 15.90 3.76
C LEU A 71 5.56 16.29 4.68
N GLY A 72 5.28 17.20 5.60
CA GLY A 72 6.10 17.49 6.78
C GLY A 72 6.29 16.25 7.65
N SER A 73 7.21 16.33 8.62
CA SER A 73 7.58 15.21 9.48
C SER A 73 6.39 14.61 10.24
N ASP A 74 5.48 15.46 10.72
CA ASP A 74 4.32 15.03 11.52
C ASP A 74 3.23 14.38 10.65
N GLU A 75 2.98 14.95 9.47
CA GLU A 75 2.03 14.41 8.50
C GLU A 75 2.46 13.03 7.97
N ARG A 76 3.77 12.80 7.81
CA ARG A 76 4.30 11.47 7.46
C ARG A 76 4.03 10.43 8.54
N ILE A 77 4.19 10.81 9.80
CA ILE A 77 3.90 9.92 10.92
C ILE A 77 2.41 9.66 11.04
N LEU A 78 1.59 10.69 10.88
CA LEU A 78 0.13 10.54 10.88
C LEU A 78 -0.33 9.60 9.75
N LYS A 79 0.28 9.70 8.56
CA LYS A 79 0.05 8.75 7.47
C LYS A 79 0.43 7.31 7.85
N ASP A 80 1.56 7.07 8.51
CA ASP A 80 1.95 5.72 8.98
C ASP A 80 0.98 5.18 10.04
N ILE A 81 0.50 6.04 10.95
CA ILE A 81 -0.56 5.69 11.91
C ILE A 81 -1.83 5.26 11.18
N PHE A 82 -2.30 6.06 10.22
CA PHE A 82 -3.51 5.75 9.45
C PHE A 82 -3.36 4.51 8.57
N ALA A 83 -2.20 4.29 7.95
CA ALA A 83 -1.94 3.08 7.16
C ALA A 83 -2.05 1.82 8.03
N LYS A 84 -1.43 1.82 9.21
CA LYS A 84 -1.53 0.70 10.17
C LYS A 84 -2.94 0.53 10.72
N LEU A 85 -3.69 1.62 10.90
CA LEU A 85 -5.09 1.54 11.29
C LEU A 85 -5.90 0.88 10.17
N TYR A 86 -5.68 1.30 8.92
CA TYR A 86 -6.38 0.80 7.75
C TYR A 86 -6.12 -0.68 7.50
N ASP A 87 -4.88 -1.14 7.65
CA ASP A 87 -4.50 -2.57 7.54
C ASP A 87 -5.40 -3.53 8.32
N LYS A 88 -5.90 -3.09 9.48
CA LYS A 88 -6.67 -3.94 10.40
C LYS A 88 -8.13 -3.54 10.55
N TYR A 89 -8.43 -2.26 10.35
CA TYR A 89 -9.74 -1.66 10.66
C TYR A 89 -10.30 -0.85 9.48
N TYR A 90 -9.92 -1.19 8.23
CA TYR A 90 -10.40 -0.51 7.01
C TYR A 90 -11.92 -0.30 6.99
N ALA A 91 -12.70 -1.29 7.44
CA ALA A 91 -14.16 -1.22 7.46
C ALA A 91 -14.71 -0.15 8.42
N GLU A 92 -13.98 0.17 9.50
CA GLU A 92 -14.36 1.19 10.49
C GLU A 92 -13.94 2.60 10.06
N MET A 93 -12.96 2.73 9.16
CA MET A 93 -12.45 4.03 8.72
C MET A 93 -13.38 4.75 7.75
N ASN A 94 -14.24 4.02 7.01
CA ASN A 94 -15.13 4.58 5.99
C ASN A 94 -14.39 5.52 5.02
N ALA A 95 -13.22 5.06 4.52
CA ALA A 95 -12.40 5.81 3.59
C ALA A 95 -12.92 5.63 2.15
N SER A 96 -12.92 6.71 1.38
CA SER A 96 -13.07 6.71 -0.07
C SER A 96 -11.95 5.96 -0.78
N ASP A 97 -12.14 5.68 -2.07
CA ASP A 97 -11.17 4.95 -2.89
C ASP A 97 -9.86 5.73 -3.04
N VAL A 98 -9.97 7.05 -3.16
CA VAL A 98 -8.82 7.97 -3.17
C VAL A 98 -8.02 7.80 -1.89
N GLU A 99 -8.66 8.03 -0.74
CA GLU A 99 -8.03 7.95 0.57
C GLU A 99 -7.36 6.59 0.78
N THR A 100 -8.08 5.51 0.44
CA THR A 100 -7.59 4.13 0.54
C THR A 100 -6.29 3.94 -0.25
N ILE A 101 -6.26 4.33 -1.53
CA ILE A 101 -5.10 4.14 -2.40
C ILE A 101 -3.88 4.91 -1.89
N TYR A 102 -4.11 6.09 -1.33
CA TYR A 102 -3.05 6.96 -0.84
C TYR A 102 -2.53 6.59 0.55
N ILE A 103 -3.37 6.01 1.41
CA ILE A 103 -3.03 5.53 2.75
C ILE A 103 -2.34 4.16 2.65
N ASP A 104 -3.05 3.17 2.08
CA ASP A 104 -2.50 1.85 1.78
C ASP A 104 -3.27 1.14 0.66
N SER A 105 -2.75 1.25 -0.56
CA SER A 105 -3.27 0.52 -1.73
C SER A 105 -3.15 -1.01 -1.63
N GLY A 106 -2.50 -1.56 -0.60
CA GLY A 106 -2.32 -3.00 -0.41
C GLY A 106 -3.56 -3.72 0.12
N VAL A 107 -4.39 -2.99 0.85
CA VAL A 107 -5.59 -3.53 1.50
C VAL A 107 -6.79 -3.53 0.53
N ILE A 108 -6.68 -2.81 -0.58
CA ILE A 108 -7.80 -2.58 -1.51
C ILE A 108 -8.37 -3.86 -2.14
N ILE A 109 -7.57 -4.92 -2.27
CA ILE A 109 -8.08 -6.22 -2.74
C ILE A 109 -9.04 -6.90 -1.77
N TYR A 110 -9.02 -6.51 -0.49
CA TYR A 110 -9.94 -7.01 0.52
C TYR A 110 -11.23 -6.19 0.56
N THR A 111 -11.25 -5.03 -0.08
CA THR A 111 -12.40 -4.10 -0.06
C THR A 111 -13.05 -3.91 -1.43
N LYS A 112 -12.35 -4.27 -2.52
CA LYS A 112 -12.80 -4.05 -3.90
C LYS A 112 -12.75 -5.32 -4.74
N SER A 113 -13.70 -5.41 -5.66
CA SER A 113 -13.82 -6.52 -6.62
C SER A 113 -12.88 -6.34 -7.81
N GLN A 114 -12.76 -7.39 -8.64
CA GLN A 114 -12.11 -7.29 -9.94
C GLN A 114 -12.81 -6.28 -10.87
N GLU A 115 -14.15 -6.24 -10.84
CA GLU A 115 -14.95 -5.29 -11.63
C GLU A 115 -14.58 -3.82 -11.33
N TRP A 116 -14.43 -3.48 -10.04
CA TRP A 116 -13.97 -2.14 -9.64
C TRP A 116 -12.58 -1.81 -10.22
N TYR A 117 -11.68 -2.79 -10.23
CA TYR A 117 -10.34 -2.60 -10.81
C TYR A 117 -10.41 -2.42 -12.33
N ASP A 118 -11.25 -3.18 -13.01
CA ASP A 118 -11.44 -3.08 -14.45
C ASP A 118 -12.02 -1.72 -14.85
N GLU A 119 -12.95 -1.18 -14.06
CA GLU A 119 -13.47 0.20 -14.20
C GLU A 119 -12.36 1.24 -14.00
N LEU A 120 -11.55 1.09 -12.96
CA LEU A 120 -10.40 1.97 -12.71
C LEU A 120 -9.38 1.91 -13.86
N LYS A 121 -9.13 0.74 -14.43
CA LYS A 121 -8.26 0.57 -15.59
C LYS A 121 -8.86 1.25 -16.82
N ALA A 122 -10.16 1.09 -17.06
CA ALA A 122 -10.87 1.75 -18.15
C ALA A 122 -10.87 3.28 -18.02
N SER A 123 -10.80 3.82 -16.79
CA SER A 123 -10.62 5.24 -16.52
C SER A 123 -9.15 5.72 -16.58
N ASN A 124 -8.24 4.91 -17.13
CA ASN A 124 -6.80 5.17 -17.14
C ASN A 124 -6.22 5.46 -15.74
N PHE A 125 -6.66 4.69 -14.74
CA PHE A 125 -6.23 4.82 -13.35
C PHE A 125 -6.49 6.21 -12.76
N THR A 126 -7.64 6.79 -13.12
CA THR A 126 -8.08 8.11 -12.65
C THR A 126 -9.25 7.97 -11.68
N ILE A 127 -9.16 8.65 -10.54
CA ILE A 127 -10.23 8.69 -9.53
C ILE A 127 -10.50 10.15 -9.18
N ASN A 128 -11.76 10.57 -9.28
CA ASN A 128 -12.19 11.96 -9.06
C ASN A 128 -11.34 12.96 -9.87
N GLY A 129 -11.06 12.65 -11.13
CA GLY A 129 -10.26 13.50 -12.03
C GLY A 129 -8.75 13.51 -11.79
N ASN A 130 -8.24 12.72 -10.83
CA ASN A 130 -6.82 12.66 -10.51
C ASN A 130 -6.23 11.29 -10.85
N THR A 131 -5.17 11.28 -11.64
CA THR A 131 -4.41 10.07 -11.93
C THR A 131 -3.64 9.64 -10.69
N ILE A 132 -3.79 8.37 -10.30
CA ILE A 132 -3.06 7.83 -9.15
C ILE A 132 -1.56 7.76 -9.46
N SER A 133 -0.73 7.80 -8.41
CA SER A 133 0.72 7.69 -8.59
C SER A 133 1.15 6.38 -9.24
N GLU A 134 2.27 6.37 -9.96
CA GLU A 134 2.87 5.16 -10.53
C GLU A 134 3.11 4.06 -9.48
N ARG A 135 3.47 4.45 -8.25
CA ARG A 135 3.62 3.50 -7.14
C ARG A 135 2.30 2.84 -6.76
N ALA A 136 1.22 3.61 -6.66
CA ALA A 136 -0.11 3.10 -6.39
C ALA A 136 -0.59 2.18 -7.53
N LYS A 137 -0.41 2.61 -8.78
CA LYS A 137 -0.68 1.79 -9.97
C LYS A 137 0.08 0.47 -9.90
N ALA A 138 1.40 0.50 -9.69
CA ALA A 138 2.25 -0.68 -9.60
C ALA A 138 1.76 -1.66 -8.52
N HIS A 139 1.33 -1.14 -7.38
CA HIS A 139 0.80 -1.96 -6.30
C HIS A 139 -0.53 -2.61 -6.68
N LEU A 140 -1.46 -1.85 -7.26
CA LEU A 140 -2.76 -2.35 -7.73
C LEU A 140 -2.60 -3.43 -8.80
N VAL A 141 -1.84 -3.17 -9.86
CA VAL A 141 -1.69 -4.13 -10.98
C VAL A 141 -1.06 -5.43 -10.50
N CYS A 142 -0.11 -5.37 -9.55
CA CYS A 142 0.48 -6.56 -8.93
C CYS A 142 -0.51 -7.30 -8.02
N ARG A 143 -1.36 -6.58 -7.29
CA ARG A 143 -2.36 -7.14 -6.37
C ARG A 143 -3.51 -7.82 -7.11
N PHE A 144 -4.00 -7.21 -8.18
CA PHE A 144 -5.01 -7.77 -9.08
C PHE A 144 -4.42 -8.71 -10.15
N LYS A 145 -3.09 -8.94 -10.13
CA LYS A 145 -2.39 -9.86 -11.04
C LYS A 145 -2.63 -9.55 -12.53
N ASP A 146 -2.76 -8.28 -12.87
CA ASP A 146 -2.96 -7.81 -14.24
C ASP A 146 -1.64 -7.90 -15.03
N VAL A 147 -1.47 -9.00 -15.75
CA VAL A 147 -0.24 -9.31 -16.50
C VAL A 147 0.09 -8.18 -17.48
N ASP A 148 -0.89 -7.69 -18.23
CA ASP A 148 -0.66 -6.68 -19.26
C ASP A 148 -0.18 -5.36 -18.66
N GLU A 149 -0.79 -4.91 -17.56
CA GLU A 149 -0.39 -3.66 -16.91
C GLU A 149 0.91 -3.79 -16.12
N ILE A 150 1.19 -4.96 -15.52
CA ILE A 150 2.50 -5.23 -14.91
C ILE A 150 3.59 -5.04 -15.97
N LEU A 151 3.48 -5.67 -17.14
CA LEU A 151 4.51 -5.60 -18.17
C LEU A 151 4.72 -4.18 -18.75
N LYS A 152 3.78 -3.25 -18.54
CA LYS A 152 3.90 -1.84 -18.94
C LYS A 152 4.56 -0.96 -17.87
N LEU A 153 4.77 -1.45 -16.65
CA LEU A 153 5.44 -0.68 -15.60
C LEU A 153 6.88 -0.35 -15.99
N ASN A 154 7.34 0.82 -15.56
CA ASN A 154 8.74 1.22 -15.75
C ASN A 154 9.69 0.22 -15.07
N ALA A 155 10.78 -0.15 -15.74
CA ALA A 155 11.77 -1.08 -15.21
C ALA A 155 12.31 -0.68 -13.81
N THR A 156 12.47 0.63 -13.57
CA THR A 156 12.91 1.16 -12.28
C THR A 156 11.90 0.93 -11.16
N THR A 157 10.61 0.79 -11.47
CA THR A 157 9.55 0.50 -10.49
C THR A 157 9.85 -0.79 -9.73
N TYR A 158 10.36 -1.80 -10.42
CA TYR A 158 10.70 -3.09 -9.85
C TYR A 158 11.88 -3.05 -8.87
N MET A 159 12.68 -2.00 -8.89
CA MET A 159 13.82 -1.83 -7.98
C MET A 159 13.42 -1.34 -6.59
N TYR A 160 12.20 -0.86 -6.40
CA TYR A 160 11.77 -0.26 -5.13
C TYR A 160 11.36 -1.29 -4.09
N ASN A 161 10.84 -2.46 -4.49
CA ASN A 161 10.23 -3.40 -3.57
C ASN A 161 10.22 -4.84 -4.11
N ALA A 162 10.53 -5.80 -3.25
CA ALA A 162 10.45 -7.23 -3.56
C ALA A 162 9.04 -7.70 -3.96
N PHE A 163 7.99 -7.02 -3.50
CA PHE A 163 6.61 -7.28 -3.92
C PHE A 163 6.42 -7.09 -5.43
N TYR A 164 6.97 -6.02 -6.00
CA TYR A 164 6.87 -5.76 -7.45
C TYR A 164 7.67 -6.78 -8.26
N ILE A 165 8.81 -7.24 -7.74
CA ILE A 165 9.58 -8.34 -8.36
C ILE A 165 8.77 -9.63 -8.42
N LYS A 166 8.01 -9.95 -7.36
CA LYS A 166 7.11 -11.12 -7.37
C LYS A 166 5.96 -10.95 -8.39
N GLY A 167 5.38 -9.75 -8.47
CA GLY A 167 4.37 -9.42 -9.49
C GLY A 167 4.92 -9.58 -10.92
N LEU A 168 6.12 -9.06 -11.18
CA LEU A 168 6.82 -9.23 -12.45
C LEU A 168 7.07 -10.71 -12.76
N GLN A 169 7.60 -11.48 -11.80
CA GLN A 169 7.82 -12.91 -11.98
C GLN A 169 6.52 -13.63 -12.37
N TYR A 170 5.43 -13.32 -11.68
CA TYR A 170 4.12 -13.86 -12.03
C TYR A 170 3.74 -13.51 -13.49
N ALA A 171 3.85 -12.24 -13.89
CA ALA A 171 3.51 -11.81 -15.24
C ALA A 171 4.37 -12.49 -16.32
N LEU A 172 5.67 -12.60 -16.09
CA LEU A 172 6.62 -13.25 -17.02
C LEU A 172 6.33 -14.73 -17.23
N LEU A 173 5.87 -15.43 -16.19
CA LEU A 173 5.52 -16.86 -16.27
C LEU A 173 4.15 -17.12 -16.93
N ASN A 174 3.39 -16.06 -17.25
CA ASN A 174 2.05 -16.15 -17.87
C ASN A 174 2.03 -15.60 -19.31
N ILE A 175 3.19 -15.41 -19.94
CA ILE A 175 3.32 -15.02 -21.35
C ILE A 175 4.28 -15.96 -22.08
N GLU A 176 4.36 -15.82 -23.41
CA GLU A 176 5.26 -16.61 -24.26
C GLU A 176 6.72 -16.55 -23.75
N PRO A 177 7.41 -17.71 -23.62
CA PRO A 177 8.74 -17.77 -23.02
C PRO A 177 9.78 -16.86 -23.65
N GLU A 178 9.78 -16.74 -24.99
CA GLU A 178 10.67 -15.87 -25.75
C GLU A 178 10.46 -14.41 -25.37
N LYS A 179 9.20 -13.96 -25.34
CA LYS A 179 8.84 -12.59 -24.95
C LYS A 179 9.21 -12.32 -23.49
N ALA A 180 8.91 -13.27 -22.60
CA ALA A 180 9.30 -13.16 -21.19
C ALA A 180 10.82 -13.03 -21.03
N LYS A 181 11.59 -13.80 -21.82
CA LYS A 181 13.05 -13.78 -21.74
C LYS A 181 13.64 -12.44 -22.16
N ASP A 182 13.07 -11.80 -23.18
CA ASP A 182 13.52 -10.47 -23.61
C ASP A 182 13.24 -9.42 -22.54
N ILE A 183 12.07 -9.47 -21.90
CA ILE A 183 11.75 -8.57 -20.78
C ILE A 183 12.68 -8.82 -19.58
N CYS A 184 12.96 -10.08 -19.24
CA CYS A 184 13.96 -10.41 -18.21
C CYS A 184 15.31 -9.74 -18.50
N ARG A 185 15.81 -9.82 -19.74
CA ARG A 185 17.10 -9.21 -20.13
C ARG A 185 17.11 -7.70 -19.95
N GLU A 186 16.04 -7.01 -20.36
CA GLU A 186 15.94 -5.56 -20.19
C GLU A 186 15.91 -5.17 -18.71
N ILE A 187 15.17 -5.91 -17.87
CA ILE A 187 15.17 -5.69 -16.42
C ILE A 187 16.55 -5.93 -15.82
N GLU A 188 17.21 -7.06 -16.15
CA GLU A 188 18.57 -7.36 -15.69
C GLU A 188 19.55 -6.24 -16.07
N LYS A 189 19.50 -5.76 -17.32
CA LYS A 189 20.28 -4.63 -17.82
C LYS A 189 20.01 -3.35 -17.03
N CYS A 190 18.75 -3.03 -16.74
CA CYS A 190 18.41 -1.87 -15.92
C CYS A 190 19.06 -1.94 -14.52
N PHE A 191 19.05 -3.10 -13.86
CA PHE A 191 19.71 -3.26 -12.55
C PHE A 191 21.22 -3.08 -12.65
N ILE A 192 21.86 -3.67 -13.67
CA ILE A 192 23.31 -3.52 -13.92
C ILE A 192 23.68 -2.05 -14.16
N LEU A 193 22.93 -1.34 -15.01
CA LEU A 193 23.17 0.08 -15.32
C LEU A 193 23.02 0.98 -14.08
N GLN A 194 22.20 0.58 -13.11
CA GLN A 194 22.01 1.29 -11.85
C GLN A 194 23.01 0.84 -10.76
N ASN A 195 24.00 0.00 -11.11
CA ASN A 195 24.96 -0.60 -10.20
C ASN A 195 24.29 -1.32 -9.00
N LYS A 196 23.17 -2.00 -9.27
CA LYS A 196 22.41 -2.78 -8.29
C LYS A 196 22.51 -4.26 -8.60
N GLU A 197 22.46 -5.08 -7.55
CA GLU A 197 22.37 -6.52 -7.73
C GLU A 197 21.03 -6.89 -8.37
N VAL A 198 21.09 -7.68 -9.45
CA VAL A 198 19.90 -8.28 -10.07
C VAL A 198 19.26 -9.26 -9.06
N PRO A 199 17.96 -9.13 -8.75
CA PRO A 199 17.28 -10.00 -7.81
C PRO A 199 17.36 -11.48 -8.21
N THR A 200 17.57 -12.35 -7.23
CA THR A 200 17.70 -13.80 -7.46
C THR A 200 16.48 -14.41 -8.14
N GLN A 201 15.28 -13.87 -7.88
CA GLN A 201 14.03 -14.28 -8.51
C GLN A 201 14.03 -14.01 -10.02
N ILE A 202 14.59 -12.88 -10.45
CA ILE A 202 14.71 -12.54 -11.88
C ILE A 202 15.72 -13.46 -12.55
N LYS A 203 16.90 -13.67 -11.95
CA LYS A 203 17.91 -14.63 -12.45
C LYS A 203 17.33 -16.05 -12.60
N ALA A 204 16.59 -16.51 -11.60
CA ALA A 204 15.96 -17.83 -11.60
C ALA A 204 14.88 -17.95 -12.70
N THR A 205 14.02 -16.95 -12.83
CA THR A 205 12.99 -16.89 -13.89
C THR A 205 13.64 -16.89 -15.26
N SER A 206 14.67 -16.07 -15.45
CA SER A 206 15.46 -15.98 -16.67
C SER A 206 16.09 -17.32 -17.06
N LYS A 207 16.61 -18.09 -16.09
CA LYS A 207 17.15 -19.45 -16.31
C LYS A 207 16.04 -20.45 -16.69
N TYR A 208 14.91 -20.42 -15.97
CA TYR A 208 13.77 -21.28 -16.26
C TYR A 208 13.24 -21.06 -17.69
N LEU A 209 13.06 -19.80 -18.09
CA LEU A 209 12.61 -19.43 -19.44
C LEU A 209 13.59 -19.91 -20.51
N THR A 210 14.91 -19.80 -20.26
CA THR A 210 15.91 -20.36 -21.17
C THR A 210 15.75 -21.86 -21.34
N GLN A 211 15.52 -22.60 -20.24
CA GLN A 211 15.29 -24.04 -20.33
C GLN A 211 14.03 -24.36 -21.14
N ALA A 212 12.91 -23.68 -20.87
CA ALA A 212 11.66 -23.88 -21.59
C ALA A 212 11.80 -23.62 -23.11
N ILE A 213 12.54 -22.58 -23.51
CA ILE A 213 12.83 -22.29 -24.92
C ILE A 213 13.73 -23.36 -25.57
N LEU A 214 14.64 -23.95 -24.80
CA LEU A 214 15.49 -25.04 -25.32
C LEU A 214 14.69 -26.33 -25.48
N ASP A 215 13.87 -26.68 -24.48
CA ASP A 215 13.02 -27.87 -24.50
C ASP A 215 12.03 -27.82 -25.67
N SER A 216 11.44 -26.66 -25.95
CA SER A 216 10.52 -26.48 -27.10
C SER A 216 11.19 -26.67 -28.46
N LYS A 217 12.52 -26.56 -28.54
CA LYS A 217 13.31 -26.81 -29.75
C LYS A 217 13.77 -28.25 -29.88
N ILE A 218 13.87 -28.98 -28.78
CA ILE A 218 14.31 -30.39 -28.75
C ILE A 218 13.12 -31.34 -29.01
N ILE A 219 11.90 -30.96 -28.66
CA ILE A 219 10.68 -31.77 -28.84
C ILE A 219 10.09 -31.67 -30.27
N LYS A 220 10.82 -31.05 -31.21
CA LYS A 220 10.45 -31.01 -32.65
C LYS A 220 11.09 -32.15 -33.42
#